data_AF-A0A9N9AFG3-F1
#
_entry.id   AF-A0A9N9AFG3-F1
#
_cell.length_a   1.000
_cell.length_b   1.000
_cell.length_c   1.000
_cell.angle_alpha   90.00
_cell.angle_beta   90.00
_cell.angle_gamma   90.00
#
_symmetry.space_group_name_H-M   'P 1'
#
loop_
_entity.id
_entity.type
_entity.pdbx_description
1 polymer ?
#
loop_
_entity_poly.entity_id
_entity_poly.type
_entity_poly.pdbx_seq_one_letter_code
_entity_poly.pdbx_strand_id
1 'polypeptide(L)'
;MNCTNYSNFRMDMISECRIKAIVRLREFSKLRGAQYCKAFCDIVINDTLLETHEKIYLIYDLLKIRDTQNIIHKNVEVSRKCEYCNNQVIAALYCEFCIRNYLEKQFNKWTSENEEIDKLIRKCQHNAVSSSHIIEWIPYEHFENIELETSTSNSDVYIATWKNGPFTEWDNEQRKLKRGGRGTYILKTLKISEKRYNEVMICGFS
;
A
#
# COMPACT_ATOMS: atom_id res chain seq x y z
N MET A 1 0.27 2.68 -19.32
CA MET A 1 1.68 3.12 -19.15
C MET A 1 2.35 2.13 -18.20
N ASN A 2 3.26 1.30 -18.72
CA ASN A 2 4.00 0.30 -17.93
C ASN A 2 5.09 0.98 -17.09
N CYS A 3 4.76 1.36 -15.85
CA CYS A 3 5.72 1.92 -14.90
C CYS A 3 6.11 0.87 -13.88
N THR A 4 7.18 0.11 -14.12
CA THR A 4 7.81 -0.76 -13.09
C THR A 4 9.33 -0.80 -13.18
N ASN A 5 9.97 0.19 -13.82
CA ASN A 5 11.41 0.34 -13.71
C ASN A 5 11.75 1.59 -12.89
N TYR A 6 11.83 1.41 -11.58
CA TYR A 6 12.15 2.47 -10.63
C TYR A 6 13.64 2.87 -10.66
N SER A 7 14.47 2.19 -11.45
CA SER A 7 15.92 2.41 -11.55
C SER A 7 16.33 3.81 -12.01
N ASN A 8 15.41 4.55 -12.63
CA ASN A 8 15.70 5.86 -13.23
C ASN A 8 15.20 7.04 -12.38
N PHE A 9 14.51 6.81 -11.26
CA PHE A 9 14.01 7.89 -10.42
C PHE A 9 15.09 8.37 -9.43
N ARG A 10 15.26 9.69 -9.31
CA ARG A 10 16.09 10.29 -8.26
C ARG A 10 15.28 10.35 -6.97
N MET A 11 15.34 9.28 -6.19
CA MET A 11 14.54 9.09 -4.97
C MET A 11 14.83 10.15 -3.90
N ASP A 12 16.04 10.71 -3.90
CA ASP A 12 16.46 11.86 -3.09
C ASP A 12 15.65 13.12 -3.45
N MET A 13 15.54 13.44 -4.74
CA MET A 13 14.77 14.59 -5.24
C MET A 13 13.27 14.44 -4.98
N ILE A 14 12.73 13.22 -5.17
CA ILE A 14 11.34 12.87 -4.84
C ILE A 14 11.08 13.07 -3.35
N SER A 15 11.99 12.60 -2.50
CA SER A 15 11.89 12.73 -1.04
C SER A 15 11.98 14.18 -0.60
N GLU A 16 12.90 14.95 -1.17
CA GLU A 16 13.03 16.38 -0.91
C GLU A 16 11.75 17.13 -1.31
N CYS A 17 11.17 16.85 -2.49
CA CYS A 17 9.92 17.45 -2.91
C CYS A 17 8.77 17.11 -1.96
N ARG A 18 8.68 15.85 -1.48
CA ARG A 18 7.70 15.45 -0.46
C ARG A 18 7.89 16.25 0.84
N ILE A 19 9.13 16.40 1.30
CA ILE A 19 9.45 17.18 2.51
C ILE A 19 9.10 18.66 2.31
N LYS A 20 9.48 19.27 1.17
CA LYS A 20 9.13 20.64 0.81
C LYS A 20 7.62 20.83 0.82
N ALA A 21 6.88 19.91 0.21
CA ALA A 21 5.43 19.95 0.21
C ALA A 21 4.87 19.83 1.64
N ILE A 22 5.33 18.86 2.44
CA ILE A 22 4.91 18.72 3.85
C ILE A 22 5.20 20.00 4.63
N VAL A 23 6.41 20.55 4.57
CA VAL A 23 6.82 21.77 5.28
C VAL A 23 6.01 22.97 4.83
N ARG A 24 5.82 23.15 3.52
CA ARG A 24 5.01 24.25 2.96
C ARG A 24 3.53 24.10 3.31
N LEU A 25 3.07 22.87 3.55
CA LEU A 25 1.71 22.55 3.98
C LEU A 25 1.56 22.43 5.51
N ARG A 26 2.63 22.59 6.31
CA ARG A 26 2.58 22.58 7.79
C ARG A 26 1.79 23.75 8.37
N GLU A 27 1.59 24.83 7.60
CA GLU A 27 0.68 25.92 7.98
C GLU A 27 -0.81 25.54 7.91
N PHE A 28 -1.12 24.33 7.43
CA PHE A 28 -2.48 23.88 7.16
C PHE A 28 -2.84 22.61 7.93
N SER A 29 -2.87 22.69 9.26
CA SER A 29 -3.58 21.70 10.11
C SER A 29 -5.10 21.63 9.86
N LYS A 30 -5.61 22.39 8.87
CA LYS A 30 -7.03 22.57 8.55
C LYS A 30 -7.46 22.16 7.13
N LEU A 31 -6.53 21.85 6.21
CA LEU A 31 -6.92 21.44 4.85
C LEU A 31 -7.36 19.97 4.82
N ARG A 32 -8.55 19.71 4.29
CA ARG A 32 -9.08 18.35 4.09
C ARG A 32 -8.58 17.77 2.77
N GLY A 33 -8.57 16.44 2.65
CA GLY A 33 -7.89 15.63 1.62
C GLY A 33 -7.80 16.25 0.21
N ALA A 34 -8.89 16.74 -0.37
CA ALA A 34 -8.90 17.33 -1.71
C ALA A 34 -8.06 18.62 -1.83
N GLN A 35 -8.11 19.50 -0.82
CA GLN A 35 -7.34 20.75 -0.81
C GLN A 35 -5.84 20.50 -0.64
N TYR A 36 -5.48 19.51 0.19
CA TYR A 36 -4.09 19.04 0.32
C TYR A 36 -3.57 18.51 -1.01
N CYS A 37 -4.33 17.63 -1.68
CA CYS A 37 -3.91 17.05 -2.96
C CYS A 37 -3.71 18.13 -4.02
N LYS A 38 -4.61 19.12 -4.10
CA LYS A 38 -4.48 20.25 -5.04
C LYS A 38 -3.20 21.04 -4.78
N ALA A 39 -2.98 21.47 -3.54
CA ALA A 39 -1.81 22.27 -3.19
C ALA A 39 -0.49 21.50 -3.41
N PHE A 40 -0.46 20.19 -3.13
CA PHE A 40 0.69 19.35 -3.42
C PHE A 40 0.94 19.24 -4.94
N CYS A 41 -0.11 19.00 -5.75
CA CYS A 41 0.03 18.97 -7.20
C CYS A 41 0.63 20.27 -7.75
N ASP A 42 0.18 21.42 -7.24
CA ASP A 42 0.73 22.72 -7.65
C ASP A 42 2.22 22.83 -7.33
N ILE A 43 2.68 22.31 -6.18
CA ILE A 43 4.11 22.27 -5.83
C ILE A 43 4.89 21.38 -6.81
N VAL A 44 4.42 20.16 -7.06
CA VAL A 44 5.10 19.21 -7.96
C VAL A 44 5.18 19.74 -9.39
N ILE A 45 4.09 20.30 -9.90
CA ILE A 45 4.02 20.82 -11.28
C ILE A 45 5.03 21.96 -11.46
N ASN A 46 5.11 22.86 -10.48
CA ASN A 46 5.95 24.05 -10.54
C ASN A 46 7.41 23.81 -10.11
N ASP A 47 7.76 22.64 -9.56
CA ASP A 47 9.14 22.33 -9.19
C ASP A 47 10.00 22.19 -10.45
N THR A 48 11.00 23.05 -10.62
CA THR A 48 11.86 23.07 -11.81
C THR A 48 12.98 22.03 -11.76
N LEU A 49 13.22 21.41 -10.61
CA LEU A 49 14.28 20.43 -10.41
C LEU A 49 13.84 19.01 -10.76
N LEU A 50 12.52 18.75 -10.71
CA LEU A 50 11.95 17.46 -11.07
C LEU A 50 11.81 17.30 -12.59
N GLU A 51 12.21 16.15 -13.08
CA GLU A 51 11.93 15.72 -14.44
C GLU A 51 10.45 15.38 -14.63
N THR A 52 9.97 15.44 -15.88
CA THR A 52 8.57 15.16 -16.20
C THR A 52 8.11 13.80 -15.66
N HIS A 53 8.95 12.77 -15.76
CA HIS A 53 8.61 11.43 -15.32
C HIS A 53 8.52 11.31 -13.78
N GLU A 54 9.37 12.05 -13.04
CA GLU A 54 9.32 12.15 -11.56
C GLU A 54 8.07 12.89 -11.10
N LYS A 55 7.69 13.97 -11.80
CA LYS A 55 6.43 14.69 -11.54
C LYS A 55 5.22 13.79 -11.74
N ILE A 56 5.18 13.04 -12.85
CA ILE A 56 4.11 12.08 -13.13
C ILE A 56 4.02 11.04 -12.02
N TYR A 57 5.16 10.49 -11.57
CA TYR A 57 5.19 9.53 -10.48
C TYR A 57 4.60 10.11 -9.19
N LEU A 58 5.04 11.30 -8.77
CA LEU A 58 4.54 11.97 -7.57
C LEU A 58 3.03 12.26 -7.66
N ILE A 59 2.56 12.77 -8.80
CA ILE A 59 1.13 13.05 -9.02
C ILE A 59 0.34 11.75 -8.94
N TYR A 60 0.80 10.67 -9.60
CA TYR A 60 0.14 9.37 -9.53
C TYR A 60 0.06 8.84 -8.09
N ASP A 61 1.13 9.01 -7.31
CA ASP A 61 1.16 8.58 -5.91
C ASP A 61 0.16 9.34 -5.04
N LEU A 62 0.03 10.66 -5.22
CA LEU A 62 -0.99 11.48 -4.55
C LEU A 62 -2.40 11.08 -4.94
N LEU A 63 -2.63 10.82 -6.23
CA LEU A 63 -3.94 10.42 -6.73
C LEU A 63 -4.38 9.08 -6.10
N LYS A 64 -3.45 8.14 -5.90
CA LYS A 64 -3.74 6.90 -5.16
C LYS A 64 -4.16 7.19 -3.71
N ILE A 65 -3.44 8.08 -3.02
CA ILE A 65 -3.78 8.48 -1.64
C ILE A 65 -5.16 9.11 -1.59
N ARG A 66 -5.44 10.05 -2.51
CA ARG A 66 -6.74 10.72 -2.63
C ARG A 66 -7.86 9.72 -2.86
N ASP A 67 -7.70 8.80 -3.80
CA ASP A 67 -8.71 7.79 -4.12
C ASP A 67 -8.99 6.89 -2.92
N THR A 68 -7.95 6.45 -2.21
CA THR A 68 -8.09 5.68 -0.96
C THR A 68 -8.85 6.46 0.11
N GLN A 69 -8.52 7.75 0.31
CA GLN A 69 -9.24 8.61 1.25
C GLN A 69 -10.70 8.80 0.87
N ASN A 70 -11.00 8.98 -0.42
CA ASN A 70 -12.36 9.13 -0.90
C ASN A 70 -13.19 7.87 -0.65
N ILE A 71 -12.61 6.68 -0.82
CA ILE A 71 -13.28 5.41 -0.49
C ILE A 71 -13.54 5.31 1.03
N ILE A 72 -12.52 5.56 1.85
CA ILE A 72 -12.63 5.47 3.32
C ILE A 72 -13.70 6.42 3.86
N HIS A 73 -13.72 7.67 3.40
CA HIS A 73 -14.66 8.69 3.86
C HIS A 73 -15.98 8.71 3.08
N LYS A 74 -16.15 7.79 2.10
CA LYS A 74 -17.29 7.76 1.18
C LYS A 74 -17.55 9.12 0.52
N ASN A 75 -16.48 9.81 0.12
CA ASN A 75 -16.58 11.10 -0.55
C ASN A 75 -16.93 10.90 -2.04
N VAL A 76 -18.22 10.95 -2.35
CA VAL A 76 -18.74 10.71 -3.71
C VAL A 76 -18.86 12.03 -4.49
N GLU A 77 -17.73 12.71 -4.71
CA GLU A 77 -17.70 13.87 -5.62
C GLU A 77 -17.86 13.44 -7.08
N VAL A 78 -17.13 12.40 -7.46
CA VAL A 78 -17.18 11.80 -8.79
C VAL A 78 -17.18 10.29 -8.60
N SER A 79 -18.04 9.61 -9.34
CA SER A 79 -18.03 8.16 -9.41
C SER A 79 -18.15 7.71 -10.86
N ARG A 80 -17.55 6.57 -11.16
CA ARG A 80 -17.57 5.96 -12.49
C ARG A 80 -18.06 4.53 -12.38
N LYS A 81 -18.63 4.01 -13.46
CA LYS A 81 -18.94 2.59 -13.54
C LYS A 81 -17.67 1.83 -13.94
N CYS A 82 -17.30 0.79 -13.19
CA CYS A 82 -16.21 -0.09 -13.57
C CYS A 82 -16.63 -0.98 -14.75
N GLU A 83 -15.86 -0.99 -15.83
CA GLU A 83 -16.14 -1.78 -17.04
C GLU A 83 -16.09 -3.31 -16.82
N TYR A 84 -15.36 -3.77 -15.79
CA TYR A 84 -15.18 -5.20 -15.54
C TYR A 84 -16.20 -5.81 -14.59
N CYS A 85 -16.50 -5.11 -13.48
CA CYS A 85 -17.42 -5.62 -12.46
C CYS A 85 -18.77 -4.90 -12.44
N ASN A 86 -18.96 -3.87 -13.29
CA ASN A 86 -20.17 -3.06 -13.38
C ASN A 86 -20.58 -2.29 -12.11
N ASN A 87 -19.76 -2.35 -11.05
CA ASN A 87 -19.99 -1.57 -9.82
C ASN A 87 -19.70 -0.09 -10.03
N GLN A 88 -20.43 0.75 -9.32
CA GLN A 88 -20.13 2.17 -9.18
C GLN A 88 -18.93 2.33 -8.25
N VAL A 89 -17.85 2.95 -8.72
CA VAL A 89 -16.61 3.15 -7.96
C VAL A 89 -16.27 4.63 -7.79
N ILE A 90 -15.69 4.94 -6.63
CA ILE A 90 -15.26 6.29 -6.27
C ILE A 90 -13.83 6.56 -6.79
N ALA A 91 -12.97 5.54 -6.76
CA ALA A 91 -11.58 5.67 -7.21
C ALA A 91 -11.49 5.89 -8.73
N ALA A 92 -10.64 6.84 -9.12
CA ALA A 92 -10.31 7.11 -10.51
C ALA A 92 -9.31 6.07 -11.04
N LEU A 93 -8.29 5.71 -10.25
CA LEU A 93 -7.15 4.91 -10.70
C LEU A 93 -7.36 3.39 -10.68
N TYR A 94 -8.21 2.90 -9.78
CA TYR A 94 -8.43 1.46 -9.61
C TYR A 94 -9.89 1.18 -9.23
N CYS A 95 -10.23 -0.11 -9.11
CA CYS A 95 -11.54 -0.57 -8.65
C CYS A 95 -11.34 -1.47 -7.42
N GLU A 96 -11.77 -1.00 -6.26
CA GLU A 96 -11.69 -1.72 -4.98
C GLU A 96 -12.47 -3.04 -5.02
N PHE A 97 -13.58 -3.10 -5.77
CA PHE A 97 -14.33 -4.34 -5.97
C PHE A 97 -13.55 -5.37 -6.81
N CYS A 98 -12.84 -4.94 -7.85
CA CYS A 98 -12.01 -5.85 -8.64
C CYS A 98 -10.83 -6.40 -7.81
N ILE A 99 -10.24 -5.56 -6.95
CA ILE A 99 -9.21 -5.98 -6.00
C ILE A 99 -9.76 -7.04 -5.04
N ARG A 100 -10.93 -6.80 -4.43
CA ARG A 100 -11.59 -7.77 -3.53
C ARG A 100 -11.88 -9.09 -4.25
N ASN A 101 -12.46 -9.04 -5.44
CA ASN A 101 -12.74 -10.22 -6.25
C ASN A 101 -11.46 -10.99 -6.62
N TYR A 102 -10.33 -10.31 -6.83
CA TYR A 102 -9.05 -10.94 -7.05
C TYR A 102 -8.55 -11.67 -5.78
N LEU A 103 -8.65 -11.02 -4.63
CA LEU A 103 -8.24 -11.56 -3.33
C LEU A 103 -9.06 -12.77 -2.92
N GLU A 104 -10.39 -12.73 -3.09
CA GLU A 104 -11.29 -13.86 -2.80
C GLU A 104 -10.88 -15.13 -3.55
N LYS A 105 -10.46 -15.00 -4.81
CA LYS A 105 -9.93 -16.13 -5.60
C LYS A 105 -8.63 -16.71 -5.08
N GLN A 106 -7.90 -15.99 -4.21
CA GLN A 106 -6.68 -16.48 -3.58
C GLN A 106 -6.93 -17.14 -2.22
N PHE A 107 -8.14 -17.07 -1.64
CA PHE A 107 -8.41 -17.55 -0.28
C PHE A 107 -8.11 -19.04 -0.08
N ASN A 108 -8.20 -19.86 -1.14
CA ASN A 108 -7.91 -21.30 -1.07
C ASN A 108 -6.44 -21.64 -1.38
N LYS A 109 -5.59 -20.64 -1.63
CA LYS A 109 -4.18 -20.86 -2.02
C LYS A 109 -3.20 -20.71 -0.86
N TRP A 110 -3.67 -20.26 0.29
CA TRP A 110 -2.86 -20.08 1.48
C TRP A 110 -3.74 -20.32 2.71
N THR A 111 -3.11 -20.74 3.80
CA THR A 111 -3.70 -20.80 5.14
C THR A 111 -2.57 -20.55 6.13
N SER A 112 -2.91 -19.95 7.27
CA SER A 112 -2.02 -19.83 8.42
C SER A 112 -2.00 -21.08 9.30
N GLU A 113 -2.79 -22.11 8.95
CA GLU A 113 -3.13 -23.22 9.85
C GLU A 113 -3.89 -22.79 11.12
N ASN A 114 -4.29 -21.51 11.21
CA ASN A 114 -5.08 -20.93 12.27
C ASN A 114 -6.37 -20.34 11.70
N GLU A 115 -7.49 -21.02 11.93
CA GLU A 115 -8.79 -20.65 11.36
C GLU A 115 -9.26 -19.24 11.76
N GLU A 116 -8.98 -18.82 13.00
CA GLU A 116 -9.34 -17.49 13.53
C GLU A 116 -8.56 -16.39 12.78
N ILE A 117 -7.26 -16.57 12.59
CA ILE A 117 -6.39 -15.64 11.84
C ILE A 117 -6.82 -15.59 10.38
N ASP A 118 -7.02 -16.74 9.75
CA ASP A 118 -7.48 -16.84 8.37
C ASP A 118 -8.81 -16.11 8.16
N LYS A 119 -9.77 -16.28 9.08
CA LYS A 119 -11.06 -15.61 9.05
C LYS A 119 -10.91 -14.09 9.18
N LEU A 120 -10.02 -13.62 10.06
CA LEU A 120 -9.73 -12.20 10.23
C LEU A 120 -9.13 -11.61 8.95
N ILE A 121 -8.11 -12.26 8.38
CA ILE A 121 -7.45 -11.79 7.14
C ILE A 121 -8.45 -11.75 5.98
N ARG A 122 -9.25 -12.82 5.78
CA ARG A 122 -10.30 -12.83 4.74
C ARG A 122 -11.31 -11.69 4.93
N LYS A 123 -11.74 -11.41 6.17
CA LYS A 123 -12.63 -10.29 6.48
C LYS A 123 -12.00 -8.94 6.15
N CYS A 124 -10.71 -8.75 6.44
CA CYS A 124 -9.99 -7.54 6.07
C CYS A 124 -9.86 -7.40 4.54
N GLN A 125 -9.48 -8.47 3.84
CA GLN A 125 -9.32 -8.51 2.39
C GLN A 125 -10.65 -8.26 1.64
N HIS A 126 -11.76 -8.77 2.16
CA HIS A 126 -13.11 -8.49 1.63
C HIS A 126 -13.49 -7.00 1.76
N ASN A 127 -12.88 -6.27 2.70
CA ASN A 127 -13.10 -4.84 2.89
C ASN A 127 -11.93 -3.98 2.38
N ALA A 128 -10.99 -4.55 1.62
CA ALA A 128 -9.83 -3.83 1.12
C ALA A 128 -10.26 -2.59 0.32
N VAL A 129 -9.58 -1.47 0.58
CA VAL A 129 -9.88 -0.18 -0.06
C VAL A 129 -8.89 0.14 -1.18
N SER A 130 -7.67 -0.39 -1.14
CA SER A 130 -6.63 -0.16 -2.16
C SER A 130 -5.57 -1.25 -2.09
N SER A 131 -4.66 -1.31 -3.08
CA SER A 131 -3.55 -2.28 -3.10
C SER A 131 -2.61 -2.15 -1.90
N SER A 132 -2.40 -0.95 -1.37
CA SER A 132 -1.54 -0.71 -0.21
C SER A 132 -2.22 -1.05 1.12
N HIS A 133 -3.55 -1.19 1.16
CA HIS A 133 -4.31 -1.46 2.39
C HIS A 133 -4.76 -2.93 2.47
N ILE A 134 -3.97 -3.83 1.91
CA ILE A 134 -4.23 -5.27 1.92
C ILE A 134 -3.41 -5.90 3.03
N ILE A 135 -4.09 -6.56 3.97
CA ILE A 135 -3.46 -7.44 4.94
C ILE A 135 -3.29 -8.80 4.28
N GLU A 136 -2.11 -9.40 4.42
CA GLU A 136 -1.81 -10.73 3.89
C GLU A 136 -1.05 -11.60 4.87
N TRP A 137 -1.26 -12.91 4.74
CA TRP A 137 -0.47 -13.93 5.41
C TRP A 137 0.76 -14.26 4.56
N ILE A 138 1.94 -14.19 5.16
CA ILE A 138 3.21 -14.52 4.50
C ILE A 138 3.88 -15.68 5.22
N PRO A 139 4.02 -16.85 4.55
CA PRO A 139 4.74 -17.98 5.13
C PRO A 139 6.21 -17.64 5.41
N TYR A 140 6.75 -18.16 6.51
CA TYR A 140 8.09 -17.82 7.00
C TYR A 140 9.19 -18.07 5.96
N GLU A 141 9.05 -19.10 5.13
CA GLU A 141 9.98 -19.47 4.06
C GLU A 141 10.09 -18.45 2.91
N HIS A 142 9.20 -17.45 2.87
CA HIS A 142 9.28 -16.34 1.92
C HIS A 142 10.25 -15.24 2.38
N PHE A 143 10.76 -15.33 3.61
CA PHE A 143 11.76 -14.45 4.17
C PHE A 143 13.16 -15.10 4.12
N GLU A 144 14.18 -14.26 3.93
CA GLU A 144 15.60 -14.62 3.92
C GLU A 144 16.37 -13.63 4.81
N ASN A 145 17.61 -13.98 5.19
CA ASN A 145 18.49 -13.09 5.99
C ASN A 145 17.78 -12.53 7.23
N ILE A 146 17.17 -13.43 8.02
CA ILE A 146 16.37 -13.05 9.19
C ILE A 146 17.33 -12.87 10.36
N GLU A 147 17.48 -11.63 10.82
CA GLU A 147 18.41 -11.24 11.88
C GLU A 147 17.64 -10.58 13.02
N LEU A 148 17.96 -10.93 14.27
CA LEU A 148 17.34 -10.31 15.45
C LEU A 148 17.92 -8.90 15.63
N GLU A 149 17.05 -7.89 15.58
CA GLU A 149 17.43 -6.49 15.80
C GLU A 149 17.31 -6.13 17.28
N THR A 150 16.21 -6.50 17.93
CA THR A 150 15.94 -6.17 19.34
C THR A 150 14.96 -7.16 19.95
N SER A 151 15.20 -7.55 21.20
CA SER A 151 14.27 -8.33 22.00
C SER A 151 13.78 -7.52 23.19
N THR A 152 12.49 -7.63 23.49
CA THR A 152 11.84 -7.02 24.65
C THR A 152 11.06 -8.09 25.42
N SER A 153 10.62 -7.79 26.64
CA SER A 153 9.79 -8.72 27.42
C SER A 153 8.53 -9.19 26.67
N ASN A 154 8.02 -8.39 25.73
CA ASN A 154 6.75 -8.64 25.04
C ASN A 154 6.87 -8.99 23.54
N SER A 155 8.01 -8.69 22.90
CA SER A 155 8.18 -8.93 21.46
C SER A 155 9.64 -9.01 21.06
N ASP A 156 9.88 -9.79 20.01
CA ASP A 156 11.14 -9.82 19.27
C ASP A 156 10.94 -9.09 17.95
N VAL A 157 11.92 -8.28 17.58
CA VAL A 157 11.95 -7.51 16.34
C VAL A 157 13.10 -8.05 15.51
N TYR A 158 12.80 -8.48 14.29
CA TYR A 158 13.76 -8.98 13.33
C TYR A 158 13.80 -8.07 12.11
N ILE A 159 14.94 -8.02 11.45
CA ILE A 159 15.07 -7.53 10.09
C ILE A 159 15.15 -8.74 9.17
N ALA A 160 14.42 -8.71 8.06
CA ALA A 160 14.41 -9.79 7.09
C ALA A 160 14.29 -9.27 5.67
N THR A 161 14.84 -10.01 4.72
CA THR A 161 14.58 -9.81 3.30
C THR A 161 13.32 -10.57 2.89
N TRP A 162 12.32 -9.89 2.33
CA TRP A 162 11.16 -10.54 1.73
C TRP A 162 11.29 -10.54 0.22
N LYS A 163 11.29 -11.72 -0.41
CA LYS A 163 11.55 -11.89 -1.86
C LYS A 163 10.57 -11.15 -2.75
N ASN A 164 9.29 -11.21 -2.38
CA ASN A 164 8.20 -10.77 -3.22
C ASN A 164 7.73 -9.36 -2.85
N GLY A 165 7.91 -8.95 -1.60
CA GLY A 165 7.45 -7.65 -1.09
C GLY A 165 5.92 -7.53 -1.04
N PRO A 166 5.40 -6.43 -0.48
CA PRO A 166 3.97 -6.20 -0.35
C PRO A 166 3.34 -5.88 -1.70
N PHE A 167 2.02 -5.94 -1.77
CA PHE A 167 1.28 -5.38 -2.90
C PHE A 167 1.46 -3.86 -2.96
N THR A 168 1.76 -3.35 -4.14
CA THR A 168 2.01 -1.91 -4.37
C THR A 168 0.97 -1.30 -5.30
N GLU A 169 0.48 -2.07 -6.27
CA GLU A 169 -0.37 -1.55 -7.33
C GLU A 169 -1.42 -2.57 -7.80
N TRP A 170 -2.58 -2.08 -8.24
CA TRP A 170 -3.53 -2.85 -9.04
C TRP A 170 -3.29 -2.61 -10.53
N ASP A 171 -2.97 -3.67 -11.27
CA ASP A 171 -2.87 -3.62 -12.72
C ASP A 171 -4.27 -3.74 -13.34
N ASN A 172 -4.78 -2.67 -13.94
CA ASN A 172 -6.10 -2.66 -14.57
C ASN A 172 -6.17 -3.55 -15.82
N GLU A 173 -5.09 -3.66 -16.59
CA GLU A 173 -5.06 -4.45 -17.83
C GLU A 173 -5.00 -5.94 -17.53
N GLN A 174 -4.08 -6.33 -16.65
CA GLN A 174 -3.89 -7.73 -16.25
C GLN A 174 -4.92 -8.19 -15.21
N ARG A 175 -5.56 -7.25 -14.51
CA ARG A 175 -6.49 -7.48 -13.39
C ARG A 175 -5.85 -8.31 -12.28
N LYS A 176 -4.63 -7.92 -11.91
CA LYS A 176 -3.82 -8.58 -10.89
C LYS A 176 -3.12 -7.54 -10.02
N LEU A 177 -2.86 -7.90 -8.77
CA LEU A 177 -2.02 -7.10 -7.90
C LEU A 177 -0.54 -7.29 -8.25
N LYS A 178 0.18 -6.18 -8.38
CA LYS A 178 1.64 -6.15 -8.49
C LYS A 178 2.27 -6.07 -7.12
N ARG A 179 3.44 -6.67 -7.00
CA ARG A 179 4.24 -6.60 -5.77
C ARG A 179 5.44 -5.68 -5.94
N GLY A 180 5.90 -5.12 -4.83
CA GLY A 180 7.09 -4.25 -4.78
C GLY A 180 8.40 -4.97 -5.07
N GLY A 181 8.41 -6.31 -5.02
CA GLY A 181 9.60 -7.11 -5.23
C GLY A 181 10.46 -7.21 -3.97
N ARG A 182 11.70 -7.63 -4.16
CA ARG A 182 12.63 -7.94 -3.07
C ARG A 182 12.99 -6.68 -2.28
N GLY A 183 12.85 -6.74 -0.95
CA GLY A 183 13.21 -5.63 -0.07
C GLY A 183 13.49 -6.08 1.36
N THR A 184 14.03 -5.17 2.16
CA THR A 184 14.27 -5.36 3.60
C THR A 184 13.07 -4.86 4.39
N TYR A 185 12.57 -5.67 5.31
CA TYR A 185 11.39 -5.42 6.12
C TYR A 185 11.64 -5.75 7.58
N ILE A 186 10.89 -5.08 8.45
CA ILE A 186 10.87 -5.37 9.88
C ILE A 186 9.78 -6.39 10.15
N LEU A 187 10.14 -7.49 10.79
CA LEU A 187 9.22 -8.51 11.30
C LEU A 187 9.11 -8.34 12.81
N LYS A 188 7.88 -8.25 13.33
CA LYS A 188 7.64 -8.18 14.78
C LYS A 188 6.83 -9.38 15.22
N THR A 189 7.32 -10.11 16.21
CA THR A 189 6.58 -11.24 16.76
C THR A 189 5.42 -10.75 17.63
N LEU A 190 4.27 -11.39 17.47
CA LEU A 190 3.11 -11.20 18.32
C LEU A 190 3.02 -12.37 19.29
N LYS A 191 3.12 -12.11 20.59
CA LYS A 191 2.82 -13.11 21.62
C LYS A 191 1.31 -13.22 21.77
N ILE A 192 0.72 -14.26 21.18
CA ILE A 192 -0.70 -14.59 21.37
C ILE A 192 -0.72 -15.80 22.32
N SER A 193 -0.88 -15.55 23.63
CA SER A 193 -0.80 -16.54 24.73
C SER A 193 0.58 -17.20 24.93
N GLU A 194 0.69 -18.31 25.67
CA GLU A 194 1.95 -19.05 25.90
C GLU A 194 2.58 -19.65 24.62
N LYS A 195 1.89 -19.55 23.47
CA LYS A 195 2.38 -19.99 22.17
C LYS A 195 3.13 -18.85 21.46
N ARG A 196 4.40 -19.11 21.14
CA ARG A 196 5.17 -18.27 20.21
C ARG A 196 4.78 -18.65 18.79
N TYR A 197 4.17 -17.70 18.11
CA TYR A 197 3.88 -17.78 16.69
C TYR A 197 5.02 -17.06 15.94
N ASN A 198 5.68 -17.74 14.99
CA ASN A 198 6.69 -17.12 14.10
C ASN A 198 6.02 -16.24 13.02
N GLU A 199 4.86 -15.67 13.35
CA GLU A 199 3.87 -15.19 12.41
C GLU A 199 4.03 -13.68 12.23
N VAL A 200 4.13 -13.26 10.97
CA VAL A 200 4.27 -11.85 10.63
C VAL A 200 3.05 -11.45 9.81
N MET A 201 2.17 -10.68 10.46
CA MET A 201 1.13 -9.95 9.77
C MET A 201 1.75 -8.63 9.29
N ILE A 202 2.05 -8.55 7.98
CA ILE A 202 2.52 -7.29 7.39
C ILE A 202 1.30 -6.49 6.96
N CYS A 203 1.00 -5.42 7.70
CA CYS A 203 0.12 -4.37 7.20
C CYS A 203 0.96 -3.46 6.30
N GLY A 204 0.58 -3.33 5.03
CA GLY A 204 1.24 -2.42 4.10
C GLY A 204 1.12 -0.97 4.55
N PHE A 205 2.11 -0.46 5.26
CA PHE A 205 2.36 0.98 5.35
C PHE A 205 3.83 1.20 4.96
N SER A 206 4.01 1.76 3.77
CA SER A 206 5.21 2.49 3.36
C SER A 206 4.86 3.97 3.27
#